data_AF-A0A7C5XVI1-F1
#
_entry.id   AF-A0A7C5XVI1-F1
#
_cell.length_a   1.000
_cell.length_b   1.000
_cell.length_c   1.000
_cell.angle_alpha   90.00
_cell.angle_beta   90.00
_cell.angle_gamma   90.00
#
_symmetry.space_group_name_H-M   'P 1'
#
loop_
_entity.id
_entity.type
_entity.pdbx_description
1 polymer ?
#
loop_
_entity_poly.entity_id
_entity_poly.type
_entity_poly.pdbx_seq_one_letter_code
_entity_poly.pdbx_strand_id
1 'polypeptide(L)'
;KSGHAANTQAKMTAAAIALLLREQTLPAASWVNTCYSLVGPDYGISVAAVYTLADGRIVKVKGAGGVSPRRAGPGFRRQEAVYARGWYENITRDIFA
;
A
#
# COMPACT_ATOMS: atom_id res chain seq x y z
N LYS A 1 3.62 -2.32 -9.67
CA LYS A 1 3.88 -3.73 -9.30
C LYS A 1 4.86 -3.72 -8.14
N SER A 2 4.44 -4.17 -6.96
CA SER A 2 5.18 -4.03 -5.70
C SER A 2 4.67 -5.07 -4.71
N GLY A 3 5.44 -5.31 -3.63
CA GLY A 3 5.00 -6.19 -2.55
C GLY A 3 3.71 -5.71 -1.86
N HIS A 4 3.58 -4.41 -1.61
CA HIS A 4 2.38 -3.85 -0.98
C HIS A 4 1.13 -4.02 -1.86
N ALA A 5 1.26 -3.80 -3.18
CA ALA A 5 0.15 -4.03 -4.10
C ALA A 5 -0.24 -5.52 -4.17
N ALA A 6 0.75 -6.43 -4.19
CA ALA A 6 0.48 -7.87 -4.18
C ALA A 6 -0.27 -8.31 -2.90
N ASN A 7 0.16 -7.83 -1.74
CA ASN A 7 -0.50 -8.12 -0.46
C ASN A 7 -1.96 -7.65 -0.42
N THR A 8 -2.23 -6.41 -0.81
CA THR A 8 -3.60 -5.87 -0.76
C THR A 8 -4.51 -6.51 -1.80
N GLN A 9 -3.97 -6.85 -2.97
CA GLN A 9 -4.70 -7.64 -3.97
C GLN A 9 -5.03 -9.03 -3.45
N ALA A 10 -4.07 -9.73 -2.84
CA ALA A 10 -4.29 -11.06 -2.27
C ALA A 10 -5.39 -11.05 -1.20
N LYS A 11 -5.42 -10.05 -0.31
CA LYS A 11 -6.49 -9.89 0.69
C LYS A 11 -7.87 -9.72 0.06
N MET A 12 -8.00 -8.84 -0.93
CA MET A 12 -9.26 -8.65 -1.65
C MET A 12 -9.70 -9.92 -2.40
N THR A 13 -8.76 -10.63 -3.03
CA THR A 13 -9.03 -11.90 -3.71
C THR A 13 -9.49 -12.98 -2.73
N ALA A 14 -8.81 -13.14 -1.59
CA ALA A 14 -9.16 -14.12 -0.57
C ALA A 14 -10.57 -13.85 0.00
N ALA A 15 -10.88 -12.59 0.32
CA ALA A 15 -12.21 -12.19 0.77
C ALA A 15 -13.28 -12.48 -0.30
N ALA A 16 -13.01 -12.16 -1.57
CA ALA A 16 -13.94 -12.41 -2.65
C ALA A 16 -14.22 -13.90 -2.84
N ILE A 17 -13.19 -14.76 -2.83
CA ILE A 17 -13.36 -16.21 -2.92
C ILE A 17 -14.23 -16.73 -1.77
N ALA A 18 -13.94 -16.32 -0.53
CA ALA A 18 -14.70 -16.78 0.64
C ALA A 18 -16.19 -16.37 0.58
N LEU A 19 -16.49 -15.18 0.07
CA LEU A 19 -17.86 -14.68 -0.06
C LEU A 19 -18.61 -15.32 -1.24
N LEU A 20 -17.94 -15.48 -2.39
CA LEU A 20 -18.52 -16.13 -3.56
C LEU A 20 -18.89 -17.59 -3.29
N LEU A 21 -18.04 -18.32 -2.55
CA LEU A 21 -18.33 -19.69 -2.13
C LEU A 21 -19.54 -19.80 -1.18
N ARG A 22 -19.95 -18.68 -0.56
CA ARG A 22 -21.11 -18.59 0.33
C ARG A 22 -22.29 -17.88 -0.33
N GLU A 23 -22.21 -17.60 -1.64
CA GLU A 23 -23.21 -16.86 -2.39
C GLU A 23 -23.54 -15.48 -1.78
N GLN A 24 -22.55 -14.84 -1.15
CA GLN A 24 -22.69 -13.52 -0.53
C GLN A 24 -22.23 -12.40 -1.44
N THR A 25 -22.72 -11.19 -1.17
CA THR A 25 -22.34 -9.99 -1.91
C THR A 25 -20.90 -9.58 -1.63
N LEU A 26 -20.21 -9.11 -2.66
CA LEU A 26 -18.85 -8.62 -2.53
C LEU A 26 -18.83 -7.18 -1.98
N PRO A 27 -17.90 -6.84 -1.08
CA PRO A 27 -17.71 -5.47 -0.66
C PRO A 27 -17.16 -4.62 -1.81
N ALA A 28 -17.29 -3.29 -1.68
CA ALA A 28 -16.61 -2.36 -2.57
C ALA A 28 -15.10 -2.61 -2.53
N ALA A 29 -14.49 -2.75 -3.71
CA ALA A 29 -13.08 -3.06 -3.79
C ALA A 29 -12.21 -1.85 -3.44
N SER A 30 -11.19 -2.08 -2.60
CA SER A 30 -10.24 -1.06 -2.18
C SER A 30 -8.85 -1.69 -2.09
N TRP A 31 -7.85 -0.97 -2.59
CA TRP A 31 -6.46 -1.39 -2.50
C TRP A 31 -5.57 -0.21 -2.11
N VAL A 32 -4.44 -0.52 -1.49
CA VAL A 32 -3.41 0.47 -1.18
C VAL A 32 -2.05 -0.02 -1.63
N ASN A 33 -1.18 0.94 -1.92
CA ASN A 33 0.22 0.70 -2.18
C ASN A 33 1.04 1.80 -1.55
N THR A 34 2.12 1.42 -0.86
CA THR A 34 3.23 2.30 -0.55
C THR A 34 4.53 1.59 -0.91
N CYS A 35 5.37 2.24 -1.70
CA CYS A 35 6.75 1.82 -1.94
C CYS A 35 7.68 2.80 -1.23
N TYR A 36 8.43 2.32 -0.25
CA TYR A 36 9.51 3.09 0.37
C TYR A 36 10.82 2.87 -0.38
N SER A 37 11.70 3.86 -0.34
CA SER A 37 13.09 3.74 -0.78
C SER A 37 13.99 4.41 0.25
N LEU A 38 14.99 3.67 0.73
CA LEU A 38 16.07 4.21 1.54
C LEU A 38 17.18 4.69 0.59
N VAL A 39 17.32 6.01 0.46
CA VAL A 39 18.41 6.63 -0.30
C VAL A 39 19.72 6.54 0.49
N GLY A 40 19.62 6.59 1.81
CA GLY A 40 20.69 6.31 2.77
C GLY A 40 20.09 5.82 4.09
N PRO A 41 20.93 5.49 5.09
CA PRO A 41 20.46 4.91 6.36
C PRO A 41 19.33 5.72 7.01
N ASP A 42 19.46 7.05 7.03
CA ASP A 42 18.51 7.97 7.65
C ASP A 42 17.80 8.88 6.64
N TYR A 43 17.77 8.47 5.37
CA TYR A 43 17.09 9.22 4.31
C TYR A 43 16.10 8.32 3.57
N GLY A 44 14.85 8.37 3.97
CA GLY A 44 13.73 7.70 3.30
C GLY A 44 12.98 8.63 2.36
N ILE A 45 12.42 8.03 1.31
CA ILE A 45 11.36 8.59 0.47
C ILE A 45 10.29 7.53 0.24
N SER A 46 9.12 7.95 -0.22
CA SER A 46 7.99 7.07 -0.47
C SER A 46 7.13 7.55 -1.63
N VAL A 47 6.40 6.59 -2.21
CA VAL A 47 5.27 6.83 -3.08
C VAL A 47 4.09 5.99 -2.60
N ALA A 48 2.96 6.65 -2.36
CA ALA A 48 1.73 6.04 -1.88
C ALA A 48 0.56 6.27 -2.84
N ALA A 49 -0.40 5.35 -2.87
CA ALA A 49 -1.65 5.52 -3.60
C ALA A 49 -2.75 4.63 -2.99
N VAL A 50 -3.98 5.14 -3.03
CA VAL A 50 -5.21 4.40 -2.74
C VAL A 50 -5.95 4.18 -4.05
N TYR A 51 -6.47 2.98 -4.24
CA TYR A 51 -7.17 2.57 -5.46
C TYR A 51 -8.57 2.07 -5.14
N THR A 52 -9.47 2.28 -6.09
CA THR A 52 -10.85 1.77 -6.09
C THR A 52 -11.17 1.18 -7.47
N LEU A 53 -12.32 0.52 -7.58
CA LEU A 53 -12.87 0.05 -8.85
C LEU A 53 -13.87 1.08 -9.40
N ALA A 54 -13.64 1.54 -10.63
CA ALA A 54 -14.57 2.40 -11.37
C ALA A 54 -14.66 1.90 -12.82
N ASP A 55 -15.88 1.69 -13.31
CA ASP A 55 -16.14 1.20 -14.68
C ASP A 55 -15.33 -0.04 -15.06
N GLY A 56 -15.24 -1.00 -14.12
CA GLY A 56 -14.48 -2.24 -14.30
C GLY A 56 -12.95 -2.07 -14.31
N ARG A 57 -12.43 -0.87 -14.01
CA ARG A 57 -10.99 -0.55 -13.99
C ARG A 57 -10.53 -0.17 -12.59
N ILE A 58 -9.31 -0.59 -12.25
CA ILE A 58 -8.66 -0.13 -11.02
C ILE A 58 -8.13 1.29 -11.27
N VAL A 59 -8.65 2.26 -10.52
CA VAL A 59 -8.31 3.67 -10.64
C VAL A 59 -7.79 4.23 -9.32
N LYS A 60 -6.97 5.27 -9.37
CA LYS A 60 -6.53 5.99 -8.16
C LYS A 60 -7.66 6.84 -7.61
N VAL A 61 -7.83 6.84 -6.29
CA VAL A 61 -8.74 7.77 -5.61
C VAL A 61 -8.14 9.18 -5.70
N LYS A 62 -8.90 10.14 -6.25
CA LYS A 62 -8.45 11.52 -6.44
C LYS A 62 -8.07 12.16 -5.10
N GLY A 63 -6.88 12.74 -5.03
CA GLY A 63 -6.37 13.39 -3.82
C GLY A 63 -5.75 12.46 -2.78
N ALA A 64 -5.80 11.13 -2.99
CA ALA A 64 -5.18 10.17 -2.08
C ALA A 64 -3.77 9.77 -2.52
N GLY A 65 -2.84 9.71 -1.56
CA GLY A 65 -1.46 9.31 -1.79
C GLY A 65 -0.58 10.45 -2.35
N GLY A 66 0.40 10.09 -3.17
CA GLY A 66 1.41 11.01 -3.71
C GLY A 66 2.83 10.49 -3.50
N VAL A 67 3.81 11.34 -3.83
CA VAL A 67 5.23 11.11 -3.52
C VAL A 67 5.65 12.02 -2.39
N SER A 68 6.70 11.67 -1.66
CA SER A 68 7.27 12.55 -0.65
C SER A 68 7.57 13.94 -1.24
N PRO A 69 7.26 15.04 -0.52
CA PRO A 69 7.49 16.38 -1.04
C PRO A 69 8.97 16.61 -1.37
N ARG A 70 9.29 17.20 -2.54
CA ARG A 70 10.69 17.37 -2.98
C ARG A 70 11.55 18.14 -1.98
N ARG A 71 10.99 19.17 -1.34
CA ARG A 71 11.67 20.06 -0.39
C ARG A 71 11.41 19.71 1.08
N ALA A 72 11.10 18.44 1.39
CA ALA A 72 10.93 18.03 2.79
C ALA A 72 12.27 18.12 3.54
N GLY A 73 12.21 18.60 4.79
CA GLY A 73 13.39 18.79 5.63
C GLY A 73 14.00 17.47 6.15
N PRO A 74 15.20 17.52 6.75
CA PRO A 74 15.92 16.33 7.21
C PRO A 74 15.12 15.45 8.18
N GLY A 75 14.36 16.06 9.09
CA GLY A 75 13.51 15.32 10.04
C GLY A 75 12.46 14.44 9.35
N PHE A 76 11.85 14.94 8.28
CA PHE A 76 10.89 14.17 7.48
C PHE A 76 11.55 12.96 6.82
N ARG A 77 12.76 13.14 6.26
CA ARG A 77 13.53 12.07 5.61
C ARG A 77 13.95 10.98 6.59
N ARG A 78 14.40 11.37 7.79
CA ARG A 78 14.71 10.43 8.86
C ARG A 78 13.48 9.63 9.26
N GLN A 79 12.35 10.31 9.38
CA GLN A 79 11.10 9.67 9.77
C GLN A 79 10.61 8.67 8.71
N GLU A 80 10.70 9.01 7.41
CA GLU A 80 10.41 8.07 6.32
C GLU A 80 11.36 6.86 6.34
N ALA A 81 12.62 7.04 6.74
CA ALA A 81 13.55 5.92 6.87
C ALA A 81 13.15 4.95 7.99
N VAL A 82 12.69 5.48 9.12
CA VAL A 82 12.13 4.68 10.23
C VAL A 82 10.87 3.94 9.76
N TYR A 83 9.95 4.63 9.09
CA TYR A 83 8.72 4.03 8.58
C TYR A 83 8.97 2.95 7.53
N ALA A 84 10.00 3.09 6.68
CA ALA A 84 10.36 2.07 5.71
C ALA A 84 10.71 0.73 6.37
N ARG A 85 11.47 0.77 7.47
CA ARG A 85 11.85 -0.43 8.25
C ARG A 85 10.64 -1.04 8.94
N GLY A 86 9.83 -0.20 9.60
CA GLY A 86 8.58 -0.65 10.22
C GLY A 86 7.61 -1.26 9.20
N TRP A 87 7.53 -0.70 7.99
CA TRP A 87 6.72 -1.27 6.91
C TRP A 87 7.23 -2.66 6.51
N TYR A 88 8.55 -2.84 6.35
CA TYR A 88 9.12 -4.14 6.00
C TYR A 88 8.83 -5.21 7.06
N GLU A 89 9.06 -4.90 8.34
CA GLU A 89 8.77 -5.82 9.44
C GLU A 89 7.28 -6.17 9.51
N ASN A 90 6.40 -5.17 9.38
CA ASN A 90 4.96 -5.39 9.49
C ASN A 90 4.38 -6.12 8.28
N ILE A 91 4.79 -5.79 7.05
CA ILE A 91 4.26 -6.47 5.86
C ILE A 91 4.74 -7.91 5.77
N THR A 92 5.97 -8.20 6.21
CA THR A 92 6.46 -9.58 6.24
C THR A 92 5.71 -10.42 7.27
N ARG A 93 5.47 -9.90 8.48
CA ARG A 93 4.61 -10.57 9.47
C ARG A 93 3.19 -10.77 8.95
N ASP A 94 2.58 -9.75 8.37
CA ASP A 94 1.21 -9.83 7.84
C ASP A 94 1.05 -10.86 6.71
N ILE A 95 2.11 -11.15 5.94
CA ILE A 95 2.05 -12.15 4.87
C ILE A 95 2.32 -13.57 5.39
N PHE A 96 3.21 -13.74 6.37
CA PHE A 96 3.82 -15.04 6.67
C PHE A 96 3.61 -15.57 8.09
N ALA A 97 3.05 -14.78 9.01
CA ALA A 97 2.72 -15.20 10.38
C ALA A 97 1.23 -15.52 10.51
#